data_AF-A0A1H4V627-F1
#
_entry.id   AF-A0A1H4V627-F1
#
_cell.length_a   1.000
_cell.length_b   1.000
_cell.length_c   1.000
_cell.angle_alpha   90.00
_cell.angle_beta   90.00
_cell.angle_gamma   90.00
#
_symmetry.space_group_name_H-M   'P 1'
#
loop_
_entity.id
_entity.type
_entity.pdbx_description
1 polymer ?
#
loop_
_entity_poly.entity_id
_entity_poly.type
_entity_poly.pdbx_seq_one_letter_code
_entity_poly.pdbx_strand_id
1 'polypeptide(L)'
;MRQRCVRGTGRRHRLAVAAAGTVAVAALVTGCAGQGTSPAPGTTAPPAPATTAVPGPALVPGGVTEAQAAQLCTDLEGQLQSWRTYTPTIGKTGLNGLVGTWIAKNNLNALDFLQDRGRIDVITTAACPDIRQQAITALEIPDLASGLIGF
;
A
#
# COMPACT_ATOMS: atom_id res chain seq x y z
N MET A 1 -56.13 28.91 23.74
CA MET A 1 -55.29 28.08 24.63
C MET A 1 -53.90 27.94 24.01
N ARG A 2 -52.89 28.42 24.75
CA ARG A 2 -51.44 28.09 24.81
C ARG A 2 -50.63 27.72 23.55
N GLN A 3 -49.76 28.67 23.22
CA GLN A 3 -48.50 28.62 22.47
C GLN A 3 -47.61 27.38 22.73
N ARG A 4 -46.91 26.91 21.69
CA ARG A 4 -45.52 26.44 21.80
C ARG A 4 -44.72 26.87 20.56
N CYS A 5 -44.07 28.03 20.66
CA CYS A 5 -42.81 28.28 19.97
C CYS A 5 -41.71 27.54 20.74
N VAL A 6 -40.92 26.69 20.07
CA VAL A 6 -39.52 26.47 20.47
C VAL A 6 -38.68 26.33 19.20
N ARG A 7 -38.01 27.43 18.84
CA ARG A 7 -36.82 27.42 17.98
C ARG A 7 -35.67 26.83 18.79
N GLY A 8 -35.32 25.58 18.52
CA GLY A 8 -34.05 24.99 18.98
C GLY A 8 -32.91 25.48 18.09
N THR A 9 -32.23 26.54 18.54
CA THR A 9 -30.93 26.97 18.01
C THR A 9 -29.84 26.40 18.91
N GLY A 10 -28.83 25.74 18.34
CA GLY A 10 -27.66 25.24 19.05
C GLY A 10 -27.13 23.97 18.38
N ARG A 11 -25.86 23.82 18.01
CA ARG A 11 -24.66 24.58 18.34
C ARG A 11 -23.67 24.35 17.19
N ARG A 12 -23.31 25.43 16.50
CA ARG A 12 -22.19 25.46 15.57
C ARG A 12 -20.92 25.22 16.36
N HIS A 13 -20.32 24.04 16.25
CA HIS A 13 -18.91 23.89 16.63
C HIS A 13 -18.05 24.08 15.39
N ARG A 14 -17.84 25.36 15.08
CA ARG A 14 -16.63 25.80 14.41
C ARG A 14 -15.50 25.66 15.43
N LEU A 15 -14.58 24.74 15.20
CA LEU A 15 -13.22 24.85 15.71
C LEU A 15 -12.32 24.92 14.47
N ALA A 16 -12.04 26.15 14.09
CA ALA A 16 -10.91 26.50 13.25
C ALA A 16 -9.76 26.92 14.18
N VAL A 17 -8.58 27.03 13.58
CA VAL A 17 -7.29 27.56 14.06
C VAL A 17 -6.28 26.46 14.42
N ALA A 18 -5.02 26.50 14.01
CA ALA A 18 -4.31 26.93 12.80
C ALA A 18 -2.82 26.56 13.01
N ALA A 19 -2.10 26.45 11.90
CA ALA A 19 -0.72 26.86 11.70
C ALA A 19 0.46 25.99 12.20
N ALA A 20 1.29 25.67 11.19
CA ALA A 20 2.73 25.84 11.12
C ALA A 20 3.64 24.83 11.83
N GLY A 21 4.34 24.06 10.99
CA GLY A 21 5.50 23.25 11.37
C GLY A 21 6.27 22.82 10.13
N THR A 22 6.91 23.76 9.43
CA THR A 22 7.96 23.44 8.45
C THR A 22 9.20 22.97 9.21
N VAL A 23 9.62 21.73 9.00
CA VAL A 23 10.96 21.27 9.37
C VAL A 23 11.61 20.71 8.11
N ALA A 24 12.45 21.55 7.50
CA ALA A 24 13.44 21.13 6.52
C ALA A 24 14.67 20.63 7.28
N VAL A 25 15.12 19.39 7.04
CA VAL A 25 16.47 18.95 7.43
C VAL A 25 17.06 18.02 6.36
N ALA A 26 17.99 18.62 5.62
CA ALA A 26 19.23 18.13 5.02
C ALA A 26 19.32 16.72 4.41
N ALA A 27 19.46 16.70 3.08
CA ALA A 27 20.18 15.66 2.36
C ALA A 27 21.69 15.77 2.70
N LEU A 28 22.28 14.69 3.22
CA LEU A 28 23.73 14.53 3.25
C LEU A 28 24.14 13.68 2.05
N VAL A 29 24.69 14.33 1.03
CA VAL A 29 25.44 13.66 -0.03
C VAL A 29 26.89 13.61 0.42
N THR A 30 27.31 12.49 0.99
CA THR A 30 28.74 12.19 1.15
C THR A 30 29.29 11.72 -0.20
N GLY A 31 29.82 12.65 -0.98
CA GLY A 31 30.65 12.37 -2.14
C GLY A 31 32.05 11.99 -1.69
N CYS A 32 32.47 10.75 -1.96
CA CYS A 32 33.85 10.33 -1.74
C CYS A 32 34.69 10.78 -2.94
N ALA A 33 35.55 11.78 -2.71
CA ALA A 33 36.56 12.22 -3.67
C ALA A 33 37.71 11.21 -3.71
N GLY A 34 37.70 10.33 -4.71
CA GLY A 34 38.87 9.53 -5.08
C GLY A 34 39.82 10.36 -5.93
N GLN A 35 40.88 10.88 -5.32
CA GLN A 35 42.02 11.46 -6.03
C GLN A 35 42.88 10.32 -6.59
N GLY A 36 42.91 10.18 -7.91
CA GLY A 36 43.76 9.22 -8.62
C GLY A 36 44.43 9.89 -9.81
N THR A 37 45.70 10.26 -9.61
CA THR A 37 46.81 10.44 -10.56
C THR A 37 46.48 10.46 -12.07
N SER A 38 46.82 11.58 -12.72
CA SER A 38 47.01 11.66 -14.18
C SER A 38 48.28 10.91 -14.59
N PRO A 39 48.25 10.12 -15.68
CA PRO A 39 49.13 10.49 -16.80
C PRO A 39 48.58 10.24 -18.21
N ALA A 40 49.11 11.04 -19.13
CA ALA A 40 49.28 10.88 -20.58
C ALA A 40 48.09 11.13 -21.54
N PRO A 41 48.29 11.92 -22.62
CA PRO A 41 47.27 12.19 -23.64
C PRO A 41 47.19 11.04 -24.64
N GLY A 42 46.13 10.23 -24.53
CA GLY A 42 45.70 9.29 -25.56
C GLY A 42 44.42 9.79 -26.22
N THR A 43 44.44 9.96 -27.53
CA THR A 43 43.27 10.28 -28.37
C THR A 43 42.12 9.32 -28.06
N THR A 44 41.09 9.82 -27.38
CA THR A 44 39.90 9.03 -27.03
C THR A 44 38.67 9.79 -27.52
N ALA A 45 37.86 9.13 -28.36
CA ALA A 45 36.58 9.66 -28.82
C ALA A 45 35.69 10.01 -27.61
N PRO A 46 34.81 11.03 -27.71
CA PRO A 46 33.90 11.37 -26.61
C PRO A 46 33.07 10.14 -26.21
N PRO A 47 32.98 9.79 -24.92
CA PRO A 47 32.04 8.77 -24.48
C PRO A 47 30.63 9.21 -24.84
N ALA A 48 29.84 8.28 -25.40
CA ALA A 48 28.43 8.51 -25.64
C ALA A 48 27.75 8.95 -24.32
N PRO A 49 26.81 9.91 -24.36
CA PRO A 49 26.11 10.33 -23.16
C PRO A 49 25.45 9.11 -22.51
N ALA A 50 25.84 8.82 -21.27
CA ALA A 50 25.21 7.77 -20.48
C ALA A 50 23.76 8.17 -20.20
N THR A 51 22.82 7.50 -20.84
CA THR A 51 21.40 7.62 -20.52
C THR A 51 21.22 7.10 -19.09
N THR A 52 21.03 8.01 -18.14
CA THR A 52 20.71 7.65 -16.76
C THR A 52 19.31 7.05 -16.79
N ALA A 53 19.21 5.73 -16.70
CA ALA A 53 17.92 5.08 -16.51
C ALA A 53 17.33 5.59 -15.19
N VAL A 54 16.16 6.23 -15.26
CA VAL A 54 15.39 6.57 -14.06
C VAL A 54 15.01 5.25 -13.40
N PRO A 55 15.40 5.00 -12.13
CA PRO A 55 15.00 3.77 -11.45
C PRO A 55 13.48 3.68 -11.42
N GLY A 56 12.94 2.54 -11.86
CA GLY A 56 11.53 2.23 -11.65
C GLY A 56 11.21 2.12 -10.15
N PRO A 57 9.91 2.16 -9.77
CA PRO A 57 9.51 1.95 -8.39
C PRO A 57 10.00 0.59 -7.88
N ALA A 58 10.47 0.55 -6.62
CA ALA A 58 10.89 -0.69 -5.98
C ALA A 58 9.72 -1.67 -5.88
N LEU A 59 9.98 -2.93 -6.22
CA LEU A 59 9.00 -4.02 -6.14
C LEU A 59 9.24 -4.84 -4.87
N VAL A 60 8.15 -5.26 -4.24
CA VAL A 60 8.15 -6.24 -3.16
C VAL A 60 7.91 -7.66 -3.71
N PRO A 61 8.17 -8.72 -2.91
CA PRO A 61 7.77 -10.07 -3.28
C PRO A 61 6.30 -10.14 -3.74
N GLY A 62 6.07 -10.86 -4.84
CA GLY A 62 4.77 -10.88 -5.52
C GLY A 62 4.61 -9.84 -6.64
N GLY A 63 5.66 -9.06 -6.93
CA GLY A 63 5.77 -8.26 -8.15
C GLY A 63 4.89 -7.02 -8.18
N VAL A 64 4.59 -6.46 -7.01
CA VAL A 64 3.85 -5.20 -6.83
C VAL A 64 4.75 -4.15 -6.20
N THR A 65 4.40 -2.88 -6.32
CA THR A 65 5.14 -1.80 -5.64
C THR A 65 4.90 -1.84 -4.13
N GLU A 66 5.80 -1.23 -3.36
CA GLU A 66 5.62 -1.07 -1.91
C GLU A 66 4.29 -0.39 -1.55
N ALA A 67 3.91 0.65 -2.31
CA ALA A 67 2.65 1.37 -2.10
C ALA A 67 1.42 0.49 -2.36
N GLN A 68 1.47 -0.35 -3.40
CA GLN A 68 0.40 -1.31 -3.71
C GLN A 68 0.24 -2.34 -2.58
N ALA A 69 1.36 -2.87 -2.06
CA ALA A 69 1.34 -3.82 -0.96
C ALA A 69 0.81 -3.19 0.34
N ALA A 70 1.26 -1.97 0.67
CA ALA A 70 0.78 -1.24 1.83
C ALA A 70 -0.74 -0.96 1.76
N GLN A 71 -1.24 -0.64 0.57
CA GLN A 71 -2.68 -0.46 0.36
C GLN A 71 -3.45 -1.76 0.63
N LEU A 72 -2.97 -2.91 0.11
CA LEU A 72 -3.61 -4.20 0.38
C LEU A 72 -3.68 -4.49 1.88
N CYS A 73 -2.59 -4.26 2.60
CA CYS A 73 -2.52 -4.44 4.05
C CYS A 73 -3.51 -3.54 4.80
N THR A 74 -3.61 -2.27 4.39
CA THR A 74 -4.56 -1.31 4.98
C THR A 74 -6.00 -1.72 4.73
N ASP A 75 -6.31 -2.14 3.50
CA ASP A 75 -7.64 -2.60 3.12
C ASP A 75 -8.03 -3.85 3.95
N LEU A 76 -7.11 -4.82 4.11
CA LEU A 76 -7.30 -6.02 4.94
C LEU A 76 -7.53 -5.67 6.41
N GLU A 77 -6.70 -4.80 6.98
CA GLU A 77 -6.81 -4.36 8.37
C GLU A 77 -8.19 -3.74 8.64
N GLY A 78 -8.68 -2.90 7.72
CA GLY A 78 -9.99 -2.28 7.80
C GLY A 78 -11.16 -3.28 7.85
N GLN A 79 -10.98 -4.51 7.36
CA GLN A 79 -12.00 -5.55 7.40
C GLN A 79 -11.95 -6.44 8.64
N LEU A 80 -10.84 -6.45 9.39
CA LEU A 80 -10.62 -7.43 10.45
C LEU A 80 -11.70 -7.41 11.55
N GLN A 81 -12.18 -6.21 11.94
CA GLN A 81 -13.26 -6.11 12.93
C GLN A 81 -14.57 -6.69 12.40
N SER A 82 -14.92 -6.40 11.15
CA SER A 82 -16.11 -6.95 10.49
C SER A 82 -16.02 -8.47 10.37
N TRP A 83 -14.88 -9.01 9.93
CA TRP A 83 -14.70 -10.46 9.80
C TRP A 83 -14.74 -11.21 11.13
N ARG A 84 -14.31 -10.59 12.24
CA ARG A 84 -14.48 -11.18 13.58
C ARG A 84 -15.91 -11.12 14.10
N THR A 85 -16.70 -10.17 13.62
CA THR A 85 -18.09 -9.95 14.07
C THR A 85 -19.07 -10.83 13.30
N TYR A 86 -18.84 -11.02 12.00
CA TYR A 86 -19.72 -11.78 11.12
C TYR A 86 -19.19 -13.20 10.89
N THR A 87 -20.07 -14.11 10.46
CA THR A 87 -19.69 -15.51 10.25
C THR A 87 -18.64 -15.67 9.13
N PRO A 88 -17.76 -16.70 9.20
CA PRO A 88 -16.66 -16.89 8.25
C PRO A 88 -17.08 -16.90 6.77
N THR A 89 -18.29 -17.39 6.46
CA THR A 89 -18.81 -17.44 5.08
C THR A 89 -18.95 -16.03 4.48
N ILE A 90 -19.47 -15.05 5.24
CA ILE A 90 -19.58 -13.67 4.76
C ILE A 90 -18.19 -13.03 4.63
N GLY A 91 -17.30 -13.33 5.57
CA GLY A 91 -15.92 -12.86 5.54
C GLY A 91 -15.16 -13.28 4.28
N LYS A 92 -15.29 -14.54 3.85
CA LYS A 92 -14.62 -15.06 2.64
C LYS A 92 -15.11 -14.37 1.36
N THR A 93 -16.40 -14.09 1.24
CA THR A 93 -16.93 -13.27 0.14
C THR A 93 -16.36 -11.85 0.19
N GLY A 94 -16.24 -11.28 1.39
CA GLY A 94 -15.59 -9.98 1.60
C GLY A 94 -14.12 -9.95 1.15
N LEU A 95 -13.35 -11.01 1.42
CA LEU A 95 -11.97 -11.13 0.97
C LEU A 95 -11.85 -11.11 -0.56
N ASN A 96 -12.73 -11.81 -1.28
CA ASN A 96 -12.76 -11.80 -2.75
C ASN A 96 -13.01 -10.41 -3.31
N GLY A 97 -14.04 -9.73 -2.80
CA GLY A 97 -14.38 -8.37 -3.23
C GLY A 97 -13.26 -7.37 -2.93
N LEU A 98 -12.60 -7.50 -1.77
CA LEU A 98 -11.48 -6.65 -1.39
C LEU A 98 -10.29 -6.82 -2.33
N VAL A 99 -9.86 -8.06 -2.58
CA VAL A 99 -8.71 -8.33 -3.47
C VAL A 99 -9.01 -7.88 -4.90
N GLY A 100 -10.21 -8.18 -5.43
CA GLY A 100 -10.61 -7.72 -6.76
C GLY A 100 -10.64 -6.19 -6.87
N THR A 101 -11.15 -5.50 -5.85
CA THR A 101 -11.14 -4.04 -5.79
C THR A 101 -9.72 -3.48 -5.72
N TRP A 102 -8.84 -4.10 -4.94
CA TRP A 102 -7.45 -3.69 -4.82
C TRP A 102 -6.69 -3.86 -6.15
N ILE A 103 -6.88 -4.99 -6.84
CA ILE A 103 -6.33 -5.24 -8.19
C ILE A 103 -6.78 -4.14 -9.15
N ALA A 104 -8.09 -3.87 -9.20
CA ALA A 104 -8.67 -2.87 -10.10
C ALA A 104 -8.15 -1.45 -9.81
N LYS A 105 -8.13 -1.03 -8.53
CA LYS A 105 -7.62 0.30 -8.11
C LYS A 105 -6.17 0.53 -8.51
N ASN A 106 -5.37 -0.52 -8.51
CA ASN A 106 -3.93 -0.45 -8.79
C ASN A 106 -3.56 -0.75 -10.25
N ASN A 107 -4.57 -0.92 -11.12
CA ASN A 107 -4.39 -1.27 -12.53
C ASN A 107 -3.53 -2.54 -12.71
N LEU A 108 -3.69 -3.50 -11.81
CA LEU A 108 -3.00 -4.78 -11.86
C LEU A 108 -3.74 -5.74 -12.79
N ASN A 109 -3.00 -6.65 -13.45
CA ASN A 109 -3.61 -7.65 -14.32
C ASN A 109 -4.29 -8.74 -13.48
N ALA A 110 -5.63 -8.78 -13.50
CA ALA A 110 -6.39 -9.78 -12.76
C ALA A 110 -6.06 -11.22 -13.15
N LEU A 111 -5.65 -11.46 -14.41
CA LEU A 111 -5.30 -12.80 -14.88
C LEU A 111 -4.06 -13.37 -14.15
N ASP A 112 -3.11 -12.52 -13.79
CA ASP A 112 -1.91 -12.95 -13.06
C ASP A 112 -2.26 -13.48 -11.67
N PHE A 113 -3.24 -12.86 -11.01
CA PHE A 113 -3.72 -13.27 -9.69
C PHE A 113 -4.71 -14.45 -9.77
N LEU A 114 -5.45 -14.58 -10.86
CA LEU A 114 -6.25 -15.78 -11.18
C LEU A 114 -5.37 -17.03 -11.29
N GLN A 115 -4.27 -16.92 -12.03
CA GLN A 115 -3.35 -18.03 -12.28
C GLN A 115 -2.50 -18.37 -11.06
N ASP A 116 -2.14 -17.36 -10.24
CA ASP A 116 -1.36 -17.52 -9.02
C ASP A 116 -2.01 -16.79 -7.84
N ARG A 117 -2.99 -17.45 -7.22
CA ARG A 117 -3.67 -16.93 -6.01
C ARG A 117 -2.73 -16.81 -4.81
N GLY A 118 -1.70 -17.67 -4.75
CA GLY A 118 -0.70 -17.65 -3.68
C GLY A 118 0.09 -16.35 -3.63
N ARG A 119 0.10 -15.58 -4.73
CA ARG A 119 0.70 -14.25 -4.80
C ARG A 119 0.17 -13.30 -3.72
N ILE A 120 -1.10 -13.37 -3.34
CA ILE A 120 -1.66 -12.55 -2.26
C ILE A 120 -1.02 -12.89 -0.91
N ASP A 121 -0.80 -14.17 -0.62
CA ASP A 121 -0.09 -14.60 0.57
C ASP A 121 1.38 -14.18 0.56
N VAL A 122 2.07 -14.24 -0.58
CA VAL A 122 3.46 -13.78 -0.71
C VAL A 122 3.57 -12.28 -0.42
N ILE A 123 2.71 -11.47 -1.02
CA ILE A 123 2.70 -10.01 -0.83
C ILE A 123 2.45 -9.69 0.65
N THR A 124 1.41 -10.28 1.24
CA THR A 124 1.00 -9.95 2.61
C THR A 124 1.95 -10.53 3.66
N THR A 125 2.61 -11.65 3.39
CA THR A 125 3.68 -12.18 4.25
C THR A 125 4.89 -11.23 4.28
N ALA A 126 5.25 -10.66 3.13
CA ALA A 126 6.37 -9.72 3.05
C ALA A 126 6.03 -8.34 3.64
N ALA A 127 4.80 -7.86 3.42
CA ALA A 127 4.43 -6.49 3.76
C ALA A 127 3.76 -6.33 5.13
N CYS A 128 2.94 -7.30 5.57
CA CYS A 128 2.14 -7.20 6.80
C CYS A 128 1.78 -8.58 7.39
N PRO A 129 2.77 -9.36 7.86
CA PRO A 129 2.54 -10.72 8.34
C PRO A 129 1.52 -10.81 9.48
N ASP A 130 1.48 -9.82 10.37
CA ASP A 130 0.54 -9.80 11.49
C ASP A 130 -0.91 -9.58 11.02
N ILE A 131 -1.13 -8.70 10.04
CA ILE A 131 -2.47 -8.46 9.46
C ILE A 131 -2.93 -9.68 8.68
N ARG A 132 -2.03 -10.31 7.91
CA ARG A 132 -2.29 -11.58 7.23
C ARG A 132 -2.75 -12.64 8.23
N GLN A 133 -2.01 -12.82 9.33
CA GLN A 133 -2.34 -13.84 10.32
C GLN A 133 -3.68 -13.57 11.01
N GLN A 134 -3.98 -12.30 11.31
CA GLN A 134 -5.27 -11.90 11.85
C GLN A 134 -6.43 -12.18 10.87
N ALA A 135 -6.24 -11.92 9.58
CA ALA A 135 -7.23 -12.20 8.54
C ALA A 135 -7.48 -13.71 8.41
N ILE A 136 -6.42 -14.51 8.29
CA ILE A 136 -6.48 -15.98 8.25
C ILE A 136 -7.25 -16.54 9.45
N THR A 137 -6.96 -16.03 10.65
CA THR A 137 -7.63 -16.43 11.88
C THR A 137 -9.11 -16.03 11.88
N ALA A 138 -9.43 -14.77 11.54
CA ALA A 138 -10.80 -14.26 11.53
C ALA A 138 -11.68 -14.94 10.49
N LEU A 139 -11.09 -15.35 9.37
CA LEU A 139 -11.79 -15.99 8.24
C LEU A 139 -11.84 -17.52 8.34
N GLU A 140 -11.14 -18.12 9.32
CA GLU A 140 -11.00 -19.57 9.48
C GLU A 140 -10.60 -20.25 8.15
N ILE A 141 -9.49 -19.80 7.59
CA ILE A 141 -8.87 -20.34 6.36
C ILE A 141 -7.41 -20.69 6.63
N PRO A 142 -6.80 -21.62 5.88
CA PRO A 142 -5.39 -21.98 6.07
C PRO A 142 -4.42 -20.89 5.54
N ASP A 143 -4.82 -20.17 4.51
CA ASP A 143 -4.11 -19.07 3.87
C ASP A 143 -5.12 -18.16 3.15
N LEU A 144 -4.72 -16.96 2.76
CA LEU A 144 -5.63 -16.01 2.10
C LEU A 144 -6.07 -16.56 0.73
N ALA A 145 -5.17 -17.20 -0.02
CA ALA A 145 -5.45 -17.79 -1.32
C ALA A 145 -6.60 -18.82 -1.30
N SER A 146 -6.72 -19.59 -0.23
CA SER A 146 -7.80 -20.58 -0.03
C SER A 146 -9.18 -19.94 0.16
N GLY A 147 -9.22 -18.67 0.57
CA GLY A 147 -10.44 -17.87 0.60
C GLY A 147 -10.79 -17.21 -0.74
N LEU A 148 -9.88 -17.22 -1.72
CA LEU A 148 -10.06 -16.57 -3.02
C LEU A 148 -10.66 -17.53 -4.05
N ILE A 149 -11.85 -17.22 -4.52
CA ILE A 149 -12.62 -17.98 -5.51
C ILE A 149 -12.78 -17.12 -6.75
N GLY A 150 -12.30 -17.64 -7.89
CA GLY A 150 -12.64 -17.21 -9.25
C GLY A 150 -12.89 -15.71 -9.43
N PHE A 151 -11.82 -14.92 -9.43
CA PHE A 151 -11.91 -13.54 -9.94
C PHE A 151 -12.52 -13.49 -11.35
#